data_AF-A0A2V7GY93-F1
#
_entry.id   AF-A0A2V7GY93-F1
#
_cell.length_a   1.000
_cell.length_b   1.000
_cell.length_c   1.000
_cell.angle_alpha   90.00
_cell.angle_beta   90.00
_cell.angle_gamma   90.00
#
_symmetry.space_group_name_H-M   'P 1'
#
loop_
_entity.id
_entity.type
_entity.pdbx_description
1 polymer ?
#
loop_
_entity_poly.entity_id
_entity_poly.type
_entity_poly.pdbx_seq_one_letter_code
_entity_poly.pdbx_strand_id
1 'polypeptide(L)'
;MAGQGRAPDRHSALVVQAGGSSRQTARLVGRLRKPHGQQGEVAVYPLVENPGAVFAPKARVLVVNEDREVVAGPLIVARRRAYHREWLLSFVGVTSRAVVEPWRNHFVAVDEAGAGAGADADD
;
A
#
# COMPACT_ATOMS: atom_id res chain seq x y z
N MET A 1 -49.57 31.49 -33.53
CA MET A 1 -49.91 31.50 -32.08
C MET A 1 -48.65 31.18 -31.31
N ALA A 2 -48.21 32.12 -30.47
CA ALA A 2 -46.97 32.12 -29.71
C ALA A 2 -47.18 31.55 -28.29
N GLY A 3 -46.09 31.13 -27.64
CA GLY A 3 -46.01 30.82 -26.19
C GLY A 3 -45.04 29.66 -25.93
N GLN A 4 -43.73 29.89 -25.85
CA GLN A 4 -42.98 30.25 -24.63
C GLN A 4 -43.22 29.30 -23.44
N GLY A 5 -42.25 28.40 -23.23
CA GLY A 5 -42.04 27.62 -22.01
C GLY A 5 -40.55 27.60 -21.71
N ARG A 6 -40.19 27.97 -20.48
CA ARG A 6 -38.90 28.47 -19.99
C ARG A 6 -37.98 27.32 -19.51
N ALA A 7 -36.66 27.51 -19.65
CA ALA A 7 -35.56 26.75 -19.01
C ALA A 7 -35.67 26.76 -17.46
N PRO A 8 -34.90 25.98 -16.65
CA PRO A 8 -33.61 25.32 -16.91
C PRO A 8 -33.60 23.83 -16.47
N ASP A 9 -32.56 23.04 -16.74
CA ASP A 9 -31.60 22.74 -15.68
C ASP A 9 -30.27 22.21 -16.22
N ARG A 10 -29.23 22.68 -15.51
CA ARG A 10 -27.83 22.39 -15.74
C ARG A 10 -27.54 20.95 -15.37
N HIS A 11 -27.45 20.06 -16.35
CA HIS A 11 -26.54 18.93 -16.23
C HIS A 11 -25.22 19.31 -16.87
N SER A 12 -24.42 20.06 -16.09
CA SER A 12 -22.98 19.99 -16.24
C SER A 12 -22.61 18.52 -16.11
N ALA A 13 -22.33 17.88 -17.25
CA ALA A 13 -21.57 16.66 -17.27
C ALA A 13 -20.27 16.99 -16.53
N LEU A 14 -20.18 16.54 -15.28
CA LEU A 14 -18.93 16.50 -14.55
C LEU A 14 -18.07 15.52 -15.33
N VAL A 15 -17.33 16.07 -16.28
CA VAL A 15 -16.08 15.51 -16.75
C VAL A 15 -15.31 15.26 -15.46
N VAL A 16 -15.29 14.00 -15.02
CA VAL A 16 -14.23 13.50 -14.17
C VAL A 16 -12.98 13.75 -15.00
N GLN A 17 -12.38 14.91 -14.76
CA GLN A 17 -11.01 15.11 -15.16
C GLN A 17 -10.26 14.04 -14.38
N ALA A 18 -9.80 13.03 -15.10
CA ALA A 18 -8.63 12.27 -14.72
C ALA A 18 -7.49 13.29 -14.61
N GLY A 19 -7.47 14.01 -13.49
CA GLY A 19 -6.30 14.74 -13.04
C GLY A 19 -5.25 13.67 -12.93
N GLY A 20 -4.28 13.71 -13.84
CA GLY A 20 -3.14 12.83 -13.83
C GLY A 20 -2.42 13.01 -12.51
N SER A 21 -2.80 12.22 -11.50
CA SER A 21 -1.82 11.76 -10.55
C SER A 21 -0.80 11.06 -11.44
N SER A 22 0.42 11.60 -11.52
CA SER A 22 1.56 10.79 -11.94
C SER A 22 1.34 9.45 -11.26
N ARG A 23 1.11 8.39 -12.05
CA ARG A 23 0.68 7.09 -11.53
C ARG A 23 1.73 6.70 -10.50
N GLN A 24 1.44 6.94 -9.23
CA GLN A 24 2.44 6.90 -8.18
C GLN A 24 2.68 5.41 -7.98
N THR A 25 3.63 4.88 -8.74
CA THR A 25 3.78 3.43 -8.81
C THR A 25 4.41 3.01 -7.50
N ALA A 26 3.65 2.35 -6.64
CA ALA A 26 4.18 1.80 -5.41
C ALA A 26 5.46 0.99 -5.74
N ARG A 27 6.55 1.32 -5.05
CA ARG A 27 7.84 0.67 -5.26
C ARG A 27 7.84 -0.67 -4.56
N LEU A 28 8.09 -1.74 -5.31
CA LEU A 28 8.19 -3.09 -4.74
C LEU A 28 9.48 -3.19 -3.91
N VAL A 29 9.35 -3.65 -2.67
CA VAL A 29 10.46 -3.77 -1.71
C VAL A 29 10.65 -5.19 -1.20
N GLY A 30 9.68 -6.08 -1.42
CA GLY A 30 9.77 -7.48 -1.03
C GLY A 30 8.76 -8.36 -1.75
N ARG A 31 9.00 -9.67 -1.71
CA ARG A 31 8.05 -10.69 -2.16
C ARG A 31 7.56 -11.50 -0.97
N LEU A 32 6.25 -11.56 -0.79
CA LEU A 32 5.62 -12.37 0.26
C LEU A 32 5.77 -13.85 -0.05
N ARG A 33 6.19 -14.59 0.96
CA ARG A 33 6.35 -16.05 0.92
C ARG A 33 5.21 -16.69 1.72
N LYS A 34 5.51 -17.76 2.46
CA LYS A 34 4.50 -18.46 3.26
C LYS A 34 4.26 -17.70 4.57
N PRO A 35 3.02 -17.63 5.09
CA PRO A 35 2.76 -17.29 6.47
C PRO A 35 3.55 -18.16 7.42
N HIS A 36 4.02 -17.53 8.49
CA HIS A 36 4.83 -18.11 9.54
C HIS A 36 4.01 -18.21 10.83
N GLY A 37 4.03 -19.40 11.44
CA GLY A 37 3.24 -19.68 12.63
C GLY A 37 1.74 -19.42 12.45
N GLN A 38 1.07 -19.15 13.58
CA GLN A 38 -0.37 -18.94 13.67
C GLN A 38 -0.78 -17.47 13.87
N GLN A 39 0.16 -16.60 14.26
CA GLN A 39 -0.09 -15.22 14.71
C GLN A 39 -0.06 -14.18 13.58
N GLY A 40 -0.25 -14.59 12.32
CA GLY A 40 -0.28 -13.67 11.18
C GLY A 40 1.09 -13.13 10.75
N GLU A 41 2.20 -13.73 11.21
CA GLU A 41 3.53 -13.37 10.71
C GLU A 41 3.71 -13.84 9.26
N VAL A 42 4.45 -13.08 8.45
CA VAL A 42 4.77 -13.43 7.06
C VAL A 42 6.26 -13.38 6.82
N ALA A 43 6.75 -14.36 6.05
CA ALA A 43 8.11 -14.33 5.53
C ALA A 43 8.15 -13.48 4.25
N VAL A 44 9.15 -12.60 4.16
CA VAL A 44 9.34 -11.67 3.06
C VAL A 44 10.76 -11.81 2.51
N TYR A 45 10.87 -12.14 1.22
CA TYR A 45 12.15 -12.08 0.53
C TYR A 45 12.42 -10.63 0.10
N PRO A 46 13.51 -10.00 0.52
CA PRO A 46 13.78 -8.60 0.22
C PRO A 46 14.16 -8.40 -1.26
N LEU A 47 13.70 -7.30 -1.84
CA LEU A 47 14.03 -6.85 -3.21
C LEU A 47 14.86 -5.56 -3.21
N VAL A 48 15.35 -5.16 -2.04
CA VAL A 48 16.12 -3.93 -1.80
C VAL A 48 17.39 -4.25 -1.01
N GLU A 49 18.37 -3.36 -1.11
CA GLU A 49 19.69 -3.53 -0.48
C GLU A 49 19.67 -3.41 1.05
N ASN A 50 18.91 -2.44 1.59
CA ASN A 50 18.75 -2.25 3.03
C ASN A 50 17.30 -2.53 3.49
N PRO A 51 16.86 -3.80 3.51
CA PRO A 51 15.49 -4.15 3.90
C PRO A 51 15.23 -3.87 5.38
N GLY A 52 16.28 -3.81 6.20
CA GLY A 52 16.14 -3.48 7.59
C GLY A 52 15.61 -2.06 7.82
N ALA A 53 16.10 -1.08 7.06
CA ALA A 53 15.57 0.28 7.12
C ALA A 53 14.11 0.35 6.59
N VAL A 54 13.81 -0.35 5.50
CA VAL A 54 12.47 -0.33 4.87
C VAL A 54 11.41 -0.99 5.75
N PHE A 55 11.71 -2.12 6.39
CA PHE A 55 10.77 -2.85 7.24
C PHE A 55 10.86 -2.46 8.72
N ALA A 56 11.40 -1.28 9.04
CA ALA A 56 11.49 -0.83 10.42
C ALA A 56 10.10 -0.80 11.09
N PRO A 57 9.99 -1.06 12.41
CA PRO A 57 8.73 -0.88 13.12
C PRO A 57 8.14 0.51 12.84
N LYS A 58 6.81 0.59 12.71
CA LYS A 58 6.03 1.76 12.28
C LYS A 58 6.10 2.10 10.78
N ALA A 59 6.92 1.41 9.98
CA ALA A 59 6.88 1.57 8.53
C ALA A 59 5.49 1.20 7.98
N ARG A 60 5.02 1.99 7.00
CA ARG A 60 3.77 1.77 6.28
C ARG A 60 4.09 1.00 5.00
N VAL A 61 3.42 -0.12 4.79
CA VAL A 61 3.58 -0.93 3.58
C VAL A 61 2.22 -1.33 3.01
N LEU A 62 2.21 -1.65 1.73
CA LEU A 62 1.08 -2.21 1.00
C LEU A 62 1.40 -3.64 0.60
N VAL A 63 0.38 -4.49 0.54
CA VAL A 63 0.44 -5.76 -0.18
C VAL A 63 -0.19 -5.52 -1.55
N VAL A 64 0.54 -5.85 -2.61
CA VAL A 64 0.08 -5.65 -3.99
C VAL A 64 0.22 -6.93 -4.81
N ASN A 65 -0.66 -7.12 -5.79
CA ASN A 65 -0.56 -8.23 -6.75
C ASN A 65 0.50 -7.94 -7.85
N GLU A 66 0.61 -8.85 -8.82
CA GLU A 66 1.55 -8.72 -9.95
C GLU A 66 1.30 -7.46 -10.81
N ASP A 67 0.03 -7.05 -10.93
CA ASP A 67 -0.40 -5.85 -11.66
C ASP A 67 -0.25 -4.55 -10.84
N ARG A 68 0.31 -4.65 -9.62
CA ARG A 68 0.47 -3.57 -8.62
C ARG A 68 -0.83 -3.01 -8.08
N GLU A 69 -1.92 -3.76 -8.13
CA GLU A 69 -3.16 -3.43 -7.46
C GLU A 69 -3.05 -3.76 -5.96
N VAL A 70 -3.61 -2.90 -5.12
CA VAL A 70 -3.56 -3.07 -3.66
C VAL A 70 -4.50 -4.20 -3.25
N VAL A 71 -3.92 -5.20 -2.59
CA VAL A 71 -4.64 -6.36 -2.02
C VAL A 71 -4.86 -6.18 -0.53
N ALA A 72 -3.91 -5.53 0.17
CA ALA A 72 -4.08 -5.17 1.57
C ALA A 72 -3.24 -3.94 1.94
N GLY A 73 -3.69 -3.24 2.99
CA GLY A 73 -2.97 -2.12 3.59
C GLY A 73 -3.69 -0.78 3.46
N PRO A 74 -3.07 0.31 3.94
CA PRO A 74 -1.74 0.37 4.52
C PRO A 74 -1.60 -0.46 5.80
N LEU A 75 -0.59 -1.33 5.85
CA LEU A 75 -0.21 -2.12 7.02
C LEU A 75 0.93 -1.43 7.75
N ILE A 76 0.87 -1.42 9.08
CA ILE A 76 1.94 -0.89 9.93
C ILE A 76 2.79 -2.05 10.43
N VAL A 77 4.08 -2.04 10.12
CA VAL A 77 5.01 -3.05 10.64
C VAL A 77 5.08 -2.92 12.16
N ALA A 78 4.67 -3.96 12.88
CA ALA A 78 4.77 -4.01 14.34
C ALA A 78 6.15 -4.49 14.78
N ARG A 79 6.63 -5.57 14.17
CA ARG A 79 7.95 -6.16 14.44
C ARG A 79 8.55 -6.72 13.16
N ARG A 80 9.87 -6.63 13.06
CA ARG A 80 10.69 -7.31 12.05
C ARG A 80 11.76 -8.18 12.70
N ARG A 81 12.08 -9.31 12.09
CA ARG A 81 13.21 -10.18 12.47
C ARG A 81 13.89 -10.72 11.21
N ALA A 82 15.22 -10.74 11.20
CA ALA A 82 15.96 -11.44 10.16
C ALA A 82 15.74 -12.96 10.30
N TYR A 83 15.55 -13.65 9.18
CA TYR A 83 15.30 -15.09 9.13
C TYR A 83 15.91 -15.68 7.86
N HIS A 84 17.10 -16.29 7.98
CA HIS A 84 17.92 -16.70 6.83
C HIS A 84 18.12 -15.53 5.84
N ARG A 85 17.68 -15.68 4.58
CA ARG A 85 17.75 -14.65 3.53
C ARG A 85 16.45 -13.83 3.44
N GLU A 86 15.56 -13.98 4.40
CA GLU A 86 14.22 -13.40 4.43
C GLU A 86 14.02 -12.58 5.73
N TRP A 87 12.87 -11.91 5.81
CA TRP A 87 12.43 -11.19 6.99
C TRP A 87 11.08 -11.73 7.45
N LEU A 88 10.95 -12.00 8.74
CA LEU A 88 9.65 -12.24 9.37
C LEU A 88 9.07 -10.90 9.81
N LEU A 89 7.92 -10.55 9.26
CA LEU A 89 7.17 -9.35 9.61
C LEU A 89 5.87 -9.72 10.33
N SER A 90 5.55 -8.94 11.35
CA SER A 90 4.21 -8.85 11.93
C SER A 90 3.66 -7.45 11.70
N PHE A 91 2.34 -7.34 11.63
CA PHE A 91 1.66 -6.07 11.42
C PHE A 91 0.71 -5.78 12.58
N VAL A 92 0.52 -4.49 12.87
CA VAL A 92 -0.44 -4.05 13.89
C VAL A 92 -1.84 -4.55 13.50
N GLY A 93 -2.53 -5.23 14.42
CA GLY A 93 -3.88 -5.75 14.22
C GLY A 93 -3.99 -7.03 13.39
N VAL A 94 -2.89 -7.54 12.82
CA VAL A 94 -2.88 -8.81 12.08
C VAL A 94 -2.35 -9.92 12.98
N THR A 95 -3.26 -10.70 13.56
CA THR A 95 -2.96 -11.71 14.58
C THR A 95 -3.35 -13.14 14.18
N SER A 96 -3.78 -13.35 12.93
CA SER A 96 -4.26 -14.64 12.46
C SER A 96 -3.62 -15.04 11.14
N ARG A 97 -3.14 -16.29 11.08
CA ARG A 97 -2.67 -16.93 9.84
C ARG A 97 -3.69 -16.84 8.71
N ALA A 98 -4.98 -16.96 9.01
CA ALA A 98 -6.02 -16.96 7.98
C ALA A 98 -6.09 -15.64 7.19
N VAL A 99 -5.76 -14.51 7.83
CA VAL A 99 -5.75 -13.18 7.20
C VAL A 99 -4.62 -13.08 6.16
N VAL A 100 -3.47 -13.67 6.45
CA VAL A 100 -2.26 -13.53 5.63
C VAL A 100 -2.06 -14.68 4.65
N GLU A 101 -2.84 -15.75 4.78
CA GLU A 101 -2.84 -16.90 3.88
C GLU A 101 -3.06 -16.53 2.40
N PRO A 102 -3.98 -15.60 2.04
CA PRO A 102 -4.18 -15.18 0.66
C PRO A 102 -3.03 -14.37 0.07
N TRP A 103 -2.15 -13.79 0.89
CA TRP A 103 -1.08 -12.90 0.43
C TRP A 103 0.14 -13.63 -0.13
N ARG A 104 0.11 -14.96 -0.18
CA ARG A 104 1.19 -15.74 -0.79
C ARG A 104 1.46 -15.26 -2.20
N ASN A 105 2.73 -15.22 -2.56
CA ASN A 105 3.23 -14.82 -3.89
C ASN A 105 2.96 -13.36 -4.30
N HIS A 106 2.26 -12.57 -3.48
CA HIS A 106 2.12 -11.13 -3.67
C HIS A 106 3.41 -10.38 -3.30
N PHE A 107 3.41 -9.08 -3.49
CA PHE A 107 4.54 -8.21 -3.19
C PHE A 107 4.24 -7.28 -2.03
N VAL A 108 5.30 -6.87 -1.35
CA VAL A 108 5.29 -5.75 -0.41
C VAL A 108 5.76 -4.52 -1.17
N ALA A 109 4.99 -3.44 -1.08
CA ALA A 109 5.33 -2.16 -1.68
C ALA A 109 5.31 -1.03 -0.65
N VAL A 110 6.07 0.02 -0.92
CA VAL A 110 5.96 1.31 -0.23
C VAL A 110 5.38 2.33 -1.18
N ASP A 111 4.56 3.22 -0.65
CA ASP A 111 4.12 4.39 -1.40
C ASP A 111 5.30 5.38 -1.46
N GLU A 112 5.63 5.85 -2.67
CA GLU A 112 6.65 6.89 -2.83
C GLU A 112 6.07 8.31 -2.68
N ALA A 113 4.75 8.44 -2.49
CA ALA A 113 4.13 9.69 -2.07
C ALA A 113 4.44 9.96 -0.59
N GLY A 114 5.54 10.68 -0.32
CA GLY A 114 5.76 11.26 1.02
C GLY A 114 7.19 11.41 1.49
N ALA A 115 8.22 11.11 0.69
CA ALA A 115 9.61 11.41 1.05
C ALA A 115 9.98 12.91 0.94
N GLY A 116 9.00 13.82 0.91
CA GLY A 116 9.20 15.24 0.62
C GLY A 116 8.14 16.18 1.20
N ALA A 117 7.59 15.91 2.38
CA ALA A 117 6.77 16.88 3.12
C ALA A 117 7.16 16.85 4.61
N GLY A 118 8.42 17.19 4.88
CA GLY A 118 8.99 17.34 6.21
C GLY A 118 10.06 18.44 6.28
N ALA A 119 10.05 19.35 5.31
CA ALA A 119 10.78 20.61 5.37
C ALA A 119 9.74 21.69 5.07
N ASP A 120 9.19 22.24 6.16
CA ASP A 120 8.46 23.51 6.29
C ASP A 120 7.41 23.38 7.40
N ALA A 121 7.84 23.63 8.64
CA ALA A 121 7.03 24.19 9.75
C ALA A 121 7.93 24.44 10.99
N ASP A 122 8.13 25.74 11.31
CA ASP A 122 8.69 26.37 12.53
C ASP A 122 10.11 25.94 12.99
N ASP A 123 11.10 26.82 13.17
CA ASP A 123 11.16 28.24 13.64
C ASP A 123 12.26 29.01 12.89
#